data_AF-A0A2V6SP78-F1
#
_entry.id   AF-A0A2V6SP78-F1
#
_cell.length_a   1.000
_cell.length_b   1.000
_cell.length_c   1.000
_cell.angle_alpha   90.00
_cell.angle_beta   90.00
_cell.angle_gamma   90.00
#
_symmetry.space_group_name_H-M   'P 1'
#
loop_
_entity.id
_entity.type
_entity.pdbx_description
1 polymer ?
#
loop_
_entity_poly.entity_id
_entity_poly.type
_entity_poly.pdbx_seq_one_letter_code
_entity_poly.pdbx_strand_id
1 'polypeptide(L)'
;MKAFVTGGARADLLLTVAKVTEHPRGVTGTALFVIPRRTPGVTLRREIRTLDGAVHGEFALDQVEVPAADMIGDIGQGLPRALESIAILRLRAAALACGAAGW
;
A
#
# COMPACT_ATOMS: atom_id res chain seq x y z
N MET A 1 10.41 -4.42 -1.79
CA MET A 1 10.48 -2.99 -1.38
C MET A 1 9.24 -2.27 -1.88
N LYS A 2 8.67 -1.37 -1.07
CA LYS A 2 7.56 -0.49 -1.45
C LYS A 2 7.96 0.97 -1.17
N ALA A 3 7.90 1.84 -2.16
CA ALA A 3 8.28 3.25 -2.04
C ALA A 3 7.08 4.18 -2.28
N PHE A 4 7.25 5.46 -1.93
CA PHE A 4 6.24 6.52 -2.07
C PHE A 4 4.90 6.19 -1.39
N VAL A 5 4.97 5.59 -0.20
CA VAL A 5 3.77 5.32 0.61
C VAL A 5 3.39 6.60 1.36
N THR A 6 2.44 7.37 0.83
CA THR A 6 1.95 8.62 1.43
C THR A 6 1.53 8.43 2.88
N GLY A 7 2.06 9.26 3.79
CA GLY A 7 1.79 9.15 5.23
C GLY A 7 2.45 7.96 5.92
N GLY A 8 3.23 7.15 5.20
CA GLY A 8 3.82 5.91 5.72
C GLY A 8 4.67 6.09 6.96
N ALA A 9 5.40 7.21 7.08
CA ALA A 9 6.21 7.52 8.26
C ALA A 9 5.40 7.55 9.58
N ARG A 10 4.09 7.83 9.50
CA ARG A 10 3.18 7.92 10.64
C ARG A 10 2.12 6.82 10.65
N ALA A 11 2.20 5.85 9.74
CA ALA A 11 1.18 4.82 9.60
C ALA A 11 1.37 3.69 10.62
N ASP A 12 0.29 3.30 11.30
CA ASP A 12 0.27 2.11 12.16
C ASP A 12 0.00 0.81 11.37
N LEU A 13 -0.69 0.93 10.23
CA LEU A 13 -1.06 -0.18 9.35
C LEU A 13 -0.61 0.12 7.91
N LEU A 14 -0.12 -0.91 7.23
CA LEU A 14 0.28 -0.87 5.83
C LEU A 14 -0.65 -1.73 4.99
N LEU A 15 -1.50 -1.09 4.19
CA LEU A 15 -2.33 -1.77 3.21
C LEU A 15 -1.48 -2.13 1.99
N THR A 16 -1.19 -3.43 1.81
CA THR A 16 -0.14 -3.90 0.90
C THR A 16 -0.69 -4.91 -0.10
N VAL A 17 -0.60 -4.56 -1.39
CA VAL A 17 -0.81 -5.54 -2.47
C VAL A 17 0.48 -6.33 -2.67
N ALA A 18 0.39 -7.66 -2.60
CA ALA A 18 1.49 -8.56 -2.90
C ALA A 18 1.04 -9.68 -3.85
N LYS A 19 1.99 -10.25 -4.60
CA LYS A 19 1.73 -11.40 -5.46
C LYS A 19 1.97 -12.68 -4.67
N VAL A 20 0.95 -13.54 -4.59
CA VAL A 20 1.07 -14.90 -4.09
C VAL A 20 1.60 -15.78 -5.22
N THR A 21 2.82 -16.27 -5.06
CA THR A 21 3.50 -17.16 -6.02
C THR A 21 3.30 -18.63 -5.69
N GLU A 22 3.11 -18.97 -4.43
CA GLU A 22 2.95 -20.33 -3.92
C GLU A 22 1.81 -20.37 -2.89
N HIS A 23 0.98 -21.40 -2.96
CA HIS A 23 -0.12 -21.62 -2.02
C HIS A 23 -0.47 -23.12 -1.97
N PRO A 24 -0.79 -23.72 -0.81
CA PRO A 24 -1.06 -25.16 -0.69
C PRO A 24 -2.17 -25.67 -1.61
N ARG A 25 -3.16 -24.82 -1.92
CA ARG A 25 -4.27 -25.13 -2.84
C ARG A 25 -3.99 -24.77 -4.30
N GLY A 26 -2.77 -24.38 -4.65
CA GLY A 26 -2.36 -23.99 -6.02
C GLY A 26 -2.91 -22.65 -6.53
N VAL A 27 -3.69 -21.92 -5.73
CA VAL A 27 -4.23 -20.60 -6.10
C VAL A 27 -3.13 -19.55 -6.08
N THR A 28 -2.95 -18.83 -7.18
CA THR A 28 -1.94 -17.75 -7.32
C THR A 28 -2.60 -16.47 -7.82
N GLY A 29 -1.97 -15.32 -7.58
CA GLY A 29 -2.53 -14.03 -7.98
C GLY A 29 -2.11 -12.89 -7.07
N THR A 30 -2.80 -11.75 -7.17
CA THR A 30 -2.58 -10.62 -6.26
C THR A 30 -3.50 -10.73 -5.05
N ALA A 31 -2.96 -10.49 -3.86
CA ALA A 31 -3.71 -10.44 -2.62
C ALA A 31 -3.47 -9.08 -1.95
N LEU A 32 -4.43 -8.66 -1.13
CA LEU A 32 -4.37 -7.42 -0.36
C LEU A 32 -4.23 -7.78 1.12
N PHE A 33 -3.19 -7.30 1.76
CA PHE A 33 -2.89 -7.58 3.17
C PHE A 33 -2.92 -6.30 3.99
N VAL A 34 -3.41 -6.40 5.23
CA VAL A 34 -3.23 -5.39 6.26
C VAL A 34 -2.05 -5.82 7.12
N ILE A 35 -0.95 -5.09 7.05
CA ILE A 35 0.27 -5.44 7.79
C ILE A 35 0.49 -4.40 8.88
N PRO A 36 0.47 -4.77 10.17
CA PRO A 36 0.89 -3.87 11.24
C PRO A 36 2.31 -3.36 11.00
N ARG A 37 2.53 -2.06 11.17
CA ARG A 37 3.84 -1.43 10.93
C ARG A 37 4.95 -2.03 11.80
N ARG A 38 4.57 -2.54 12.99
CA ARG A 38 5.46 -3.15 13.98
C ARG A 38 5.69 -4.65 13.76
N THR A 39 5.11 -5.27 12.72
CA THR A 39 5.35 -6.67 12.41
C THR A 39 6.85 -6.90 12.16
N PRO A 40 7.45 -7.96 12.72
CA PRO A 40 8.84 -8.33 12.43
C PRO A 40 9.10 -8.39 10.91
N GLY A 41 10.26 -7.89 10.48
CA GLY A 41 10.62 -7.83 9.06
C GLY A 41 10.13 -6.57 8.31
N VAL A 42 9.24 -5.77 8.90
CA VAL A 42 8.81 -4.48 8.31
C VAL A 42 9.76 -3.37 8.74
N THR A 43 10.45 -2.75 7.79
CA THR A 43 11.42 -1.66 8.07
C THR A 43 11.13 -0.43 7.22
N LEU A 44 10.92 0.73 7.85
CA LEU A 44 10.96 2.03 7.19
C LEU A 44 12.43 2.36 6.92
N ARG A 45 12.83 2.30 5.66
CA ARG A 45 14.21 2.59 5.22
C ARG A 45 14.52 4.08 5.26
N ARG A 46 13.58 4.90 4.79
CA ARG A 46 13.70 6.37 4.79
C ARG A 46 12.35 7.05 4.63
N GLU A 47 12.30 8.30 5.05
CA GLU A 47 11.26 9.24 4.64
C GLU A 47 11.64 9.89 3.30
N ILE A 48 10.67 10.03 2.41
CA ILE A 48 10.80 10.76 1.15
C ILE A 48 9.92 12.00 1.27
N ARG A 49 10.51 13.18 1.07
CA ARG A 49 9.79 14.47 1.06
C ARG A 49 9.65 14.93 -0.37
N THR A 50 8.44 15.29 -0.77
CA THR A 50 8.13 15.78 -2.12
C THR A 50 7.90 17.29 -2.13
N LEU A 51 7.93 17.89 -3.32
CA LEU A 51 7.85 19.36 -3.49
C LEU A 51 6.54 19.97 -2.98
N ASP A 52 5.46 19.19 -2.96
CA ASP A 52 4.17 19.54 -2.39
C ASP A 52 4.13 19.48 -0.84
N GLY A 53 5.28 19.22 -0.20
CA GLY A 53 5.41 19.11 1.25
C GLY A 53 4.93 17.78 1.83
N ALA A 54 4.47 16.84 1.00
CA ALA A 54 4.05 15.53 1.46
C ALA A 54 5.25 14.68 1.92
N VAL A 55 5.00 13.86 2.95
CA VAL A 55 5.97 12.91 3.50
C VAL A 55 5.52 11.49 3.21
N HIS A 56 6.41 10.72 2.60
CA HIS A 56 6.17 9.34 2.19
C HIS A 56 7.16 8.40 2.87
N GLY A 57 6.76 7.15 3.08
CA GLY A 57 7.66 6.10 3.55
C GLY A 57 8.20 5.23 2.42
N GLU A 58 9.46 4.83 2.54
CA GLU A 58 10.03 3.69 1.81
C GLU A 58 10.17 2.50 2.75
N PHE A 59 9.53 1.38 2.42
CA PHE A 59 9.47 0.19 3.26
C PHE A 59 10.19 -0.99 2.61
N ALA A 60 11.06 -1.63 3.40
CA ALA A 60 11.50 -2.99 3.17
C ALA A 60 10.57 -3.96 3.93
N LEU A 61 10.19 -5.04 3.25
CA LEU A 61 9.45 -6.17 3.80
C LEU A 61 10.34 -7.38 3.58
N ASP A 62 10.90 -7.91 4.66
CA ASP A 62 11.83 -9.04 4.63
C ASP A 62 11.33 -10.12 5.58
N GLN A 63 11.02 -11.31 5.03
CA GLN A 63 10.46 -12.43 5.79
C GLN A 63 9.31 -12.04 6.75
N VAL A 64 8.41 -11.17 6.27
CA VAL A 64 7.26 -10.70 7.07
C VAL A 64 6.19 -11.79 7.09
N GLU A 65 5.90 -12.31 8.27
CA GLU A 65 4.79 -13.24 8.47
C GLU A 65 3.49 -12.46 8.68
N VAL A 66 2.46 -12.82 7.90
CA VAL A 66 1.13 -12.19 7.95
C VAL A 66 0.08 -13.30 8.06
N PRO A 67 -0.78 -13.28 9.09
CA PRO A 67 -1.87 -14.23 9.22
C PRO A 67 -2.82 -14.17 8.01
N ALA A 68 -3.39 -15.31 7.61
CA ALA A 68 -4.40 -15.35 6.55
C ALA A 68 -5.65 -14.51 6.88
N ALA A 69 -5.94 -14.30 8.16
CA ALA A 69 -7.05 -13.46 8.63
C ALA A 69 -6.86 -11.96 8.31
N ASP A 70 -5.62 -11.51 8.10
CA ASP A 70 -5.30 -10.12 7.76
C ASP A 70 -5.32 -9.87 6.24
N MET A 71 -5.73 -10.87 5.45
CA MET A 71 -5.98 -10.75 4.03
C MET A 71 -7.39 -10.21 3.77
N ILE A 72 -7.50 -9.17 2.94
CA ILE A 72 -8.77 -8.59 2.52
C ILE A 72 -9.21 -9.25 1.22
N GLY A 73 -10.31 -10.00 1.30
CA GLY A 73 -10.86 -10.76 0.17
C GLY A 73 -9.99 -11.96 -0.19
N ASP A 74 -10.15 -12.46 -1.43
CA ASP A 74 -9.47 -13.65 -1.89
C ASP A 74 -8.21 -13.36 -2.71
N ILE A 75 -7.34 -14.36 -2.84
CA ILE A 75 -6.24 -14.34 -3.80
C ILE A 75 -6.82 -14.13 -5.20
N GLY A 76 -6.28 -13.14 -5.93
CA GLY A 76 -6.79 -12.67 -7.22
C GLY A 76 -7.55 -11.34 -7.11
N GLN A 77 -8.08 -10.99 -5.94
CA GLN A 77 -8.83 -9.74 -5.74
C GLN A 77 -7.96 -8.57 -5.27
N GLY A 78 -6.68 -8.78 -4.98
CA GLY A 78 -5.83 -7.75 -4.38
C GLY A 78 -5.67 -6.49 -5.23
N LEU A 79 -5.29 -6.65 -6.49
CA LEU A 79 -5.13 -5.53 -7.43
C LEU A 79 -6.47 -4.89 -7.82
N PRO A 80 -7.54 -5.64 -8.19
CA PRO A 80 -8.86 -5.05 -8.44
C PRO A 80 -9.33 -4.12 -7.31
N ARG A 81 -9.23 -4.57 -6.06
CA ARG A 81 -9.62 -3.76 -4.88
C ARG A 81 -8.75 -2.53 -4.70
N ALA A 82 -7.44 -2.65 -4.90
CA ALA A 82 -6.55 -1.48 -4.85
C ALA A 82 -6.89 -0.45 -5.94
N LEU A 83 -7.28 -0.91 -7.13
CA LEU A 83 -7.66 -0.04 -8.26
C LEU A 83 -8.95 0.75 -7.99
N GLU A 84 -9.91 0.17 -7.27
CA GLU A 84 -11.13 0.89 -6.84
C GLU A 84 -10.78 2.14 -6.02
N SER A 85 -9.86 2.02 -5.06
CA SER A 85 -9.38 3.17 -4.29
C SER A 85 -8.59 4.17 -5.15
N ILE A 86 -7.82 3.67 -6.13
CA ILE A 86 -7.04 4.54 -7.04
C ILE A 86 -7.97 5.40 -7.91
N ALA A 87 -9.12 4.88 -8.33
CA ALA A 87 -10.08 5.66 -9.11
C ALA A 87 -10.53 6.93 -8.36
N ILE A 88 -10.85 6.80 -7.07
CA ILE A 88 -11.22 7.92 -6.20
C ILE A 88 -10.04 8.90 -6.01
N LEU A 89 -8.82 8.38 -5.82
CA LEU A 89 -7.62 9.20 -5.67
C LEU A 89 -7.33 10.05 -6.92
N ARG A 90 -7.57 9.51 -8.12
CA ARG A 90 -7.43 10.26 -9.38
C ARG A 90 -8.39 11.45 -9.45
N LEU A 91 -9.65 11.25 -9.07
CA LEU A 91 -10.63 12.33 -9.02
C LEU A 91 -10.21 13.42 -8.02
N ARG A 92 -9.73 13.04 -6.84
CA ARG A 92 -9.21 13.98 -5.84
C ARG A 92 -8.01 14.77 -6.34
N ALA A 93 -7.07 14.11 -7.02
CA ALA A 93 -5.92 14.76 -7.61
C ALA A 93 -6.33 15.81 -8.66
N ALA A 94 -7.31 15.48 -9.52
CA ALA A 94 -7.85 16.44 -10.49
C ALA A 94 -8.52 17.63 -9.80
N ALA A 95 -9.34 17.40 -8.78
CA ALA A 95 -9.99 18.47 -8.02
C ALA A 95 -8.98 19.39 -7.32
N LEU A 96 -7.91 18.83 -6.73
CA LEU A 96 -6.82 19.59 -6.13
C LEU A 96 -6.08 20.46 -7.17
N ALA A 97 -5.78 19.89 -8.34
CA ALA A 97 -5.11 20.62 -9.41
C ALA A 97 -5.97 21.78 -9.95
N CYS A 98 -7.27 21.54 -10.21
CA CYS A 98 -8.20 22.59 -10.63
C CYS A 98 -8.36 23.68 -9.55
N GLY A 99 -8.47 23.28 -8.28
CA GLY A 99 -8.56 24.21 -7.16
C GLY A 99 -7.31 25.07 -7.01
N ALA A 100 -6.11 24.51 -7.19
CA ALA A 100 -4.85 25.24 -7.14
C ALA A 100 -4.66 26.19 -8.34
N ALA A 101 -5.17 25.84 -9.52
CA ALA A 101 -5.10 26.67 -10.73
C ALA A 101 -6.14 27.80 -10.77
N GLY A 102 -7.18 27.73 -9.93
CA GLY A 102 -8.24 28.73 -9.86
C GLY A 102 -7.87 30.01 -9.09
N TRP A 103 -6.61 30.14 -8.64
CA TRP A 103 -6.07 31.30 -7.94
C TRP A 103 -5.08 32.06 -8.81
#